data_AF-A0A534RLM7-F1
#
_entry.id   AF-A0A534RLM7-F1
#
_cell.length_a   1.000
_cell.length_b   1.000
_cell.length_c   1.000
_cell.angle_alpha   90.00
_cell.angle_beta   90.00
_cell.angle_gamma   90.00
#
_symmetry.space_group_name_H-M   'P 1'
#
loop_
_entity.id
_entity.type
_entity.pdbx_description
1 polymer ?
#
loop_
_entity_poly.entity_id
_entity_poly.type
_entity_poly.pdbx_seq_one_letter_code
_entity_poly.pdbx_strand_id
1 'polypeptide(L)'
;MRVLLVHPSCLMYAEIYLRLEPLGLELVAAAARQAGHAVQLLDLQTARHADYFRLLDDWRPEAVGFSLNYLANIPEVLDLAIETRHRLPQCFIFAGGHSVSFVGREIIEHAG
;
A
#
# COMPACT_ATOMS: atom_id res chain seq x y z
N MET A 1 -5.22 -14.70 7.19
CA MET A 1 -5.85 -13.89 6.12
C MET A 1 -4.85 -13.66 5.00
N ARG A 2 -5.34 -13.32 3.81
CA ARG A 2 -4.55 -12.82 2.68
C ARG A 2 -4.30 -11.31 2.86
N VAL A 3 -3.07 -10.92 3.16
CA VAL A 3 -2.64 -9.52 3.32
C VAL A 3 -1.74 -9.09 2.17
N LEU A 4 -2.13 -8.05 1.44
CA LEU A 4 -1.30 -7.41 0.42
C LEU A 4 -0.69 -6.13 1.01
N LEU A 5 0.62 -6.03 0.99
CA LEU A 5 1.37 -4.88 1.49
C LEU A 5 2.01 -4.15 0.32
N VAL A 6 1.72 -2.86 0.17
CA VAL A 6 2.06 -2.08 -1.02
C VAL A 6 2.97 -0.91 -0.65
N HIS A 7 4.09 -0.80 -1.35
CA HIS A 7 4.89 0.41 -1.37
C HIS A 7 4.48 1.28 -2.58
N PRO A 8 4.17 2.57 -2.38
CA PRO A 8 3.76 3.49 -3.46
C PRO A 8 4.84 3.70 -4.53
N SER A 9 4.44 4.31 -5.66
CA SER A 9 5.36 4.57 -6.76
C SER A 9 6.43 5.61 -6.42
N CYS A 10 7.50 5.62 -7.22
CA CYS A 10 8.53 6.65 -7.12
C CYS A 10 7.92 8.05 -7.32
N LEU A 11 8.42 9.02 -6.57
CA LEU A 11 8.09 10.42 -6.83
C LEU A 11 8.63 10.84 -8.20
N MET A 12 7.91 11.72 -8.89
CA MET A 12 8.17 12.14 -10.29
C MET A 12 9.63 12.55 -10.59
N TYR A 13 10.36 13.11 -9.62
CA TYR A 13 11.77 13.50 -9.77
C TYR A 13 12.77 12.54 -9.10
N ALA A 14 12.27 11.53 -8.40
CA ALA A 14 13.05 10.54 -7.66
C ALA A 14 13.23 9.22 -8.44
N GLU A 15 12.39 8.93 -9.45
CA GLU A 15 12.42 7.66 -10.20
C GLU A 15 13.80 7.31 -10.79
N ILE A 16 14.58 8.33 -11.16
CA ILE A 16 15.92 8.18 -11.75
C ILE A 16 17.00 7.91 -10.69
N TYR A 17 16.81 8.36 -9.45
CA TYR A 17 17.88 8.44 -8.43
C TYR A 17 17.59 7.72 -7.12
N LEU A 18 16.34 7.34 -6.87
CA LEU A 18 15.88 6.89 -5.56
C LEU A 18 14.89 5.73 -5.72
N ARG A 19 15.42 4.51 -5.80
CA ARG A 19 14.68 3.29 -5.47
C ARG A 19 15.12 2.88 -4.08
N LEU A 20 14.26 3.13 -3.10
CA LEU A 20 14.56 2.80 -1.72
C LEU A 20 13.89 1.48 -1.36
N GLU A 21 14.65 0.57 -0.78
CA GLU A 21 14.10 -0.64 -0.20
C GLU A 21 13.07 -0.27 0.88
N PRO A 22 11.81 -0.74 0.79
CA PRO A 22 10.78 -0.42 1.76
C PRO A 22 10.92 -1.27 3.02
N LEU A 23 12.09 -1.24 3.68
CA LEU A 23 12.45 -2.12 4.80
C LEU A 23 11.40 -2.12 5.93
N GLY A 24 10.81 -0.97 6.25
CA GLY A 24 9.74 -0.88 7.24
C GLY A 24 8.51 -1.73 6.87
N LEU A 25 8.15 -1.77 5.58
CA LEU A 25 7.07 -2.60 5.07
C LEU A 25 7.42 -4.09 5.10
N GLU A 26 8.68 -4.44 4.82
CA GLU A 26 9.17 -5.82 4.89
C GLU A 26 9.16 -6.37 6.32
N LEU A 27 9.50 -5.53 7.32
CA LEU A 27 9.38 -5.89 8.73
C LEU A 27 7.92 -6.16 9.13
N VAL A 28 6.98 -5.33 8.66
CA VAL A 28 5.54 -5.58 8.85
C VAL A 28 5.12 -6.87 8.17
N ALA A 29 5.61 -7.14 6.96
CA ALA A 29 5.33 -8.37 6.24
C ALA A 29 5.84 -9.60 7.00
N ALA A 30 7.05 -9.54 7.55
CA ALA A 30 7.63 -10.60 8.36
C ALA A 30 6.79 -10.87 9.62
N ALA A 31 6.38 -9.82 10.33
CA ALA A 31 5.52 -9.94 11.51
C ALA A 31 4.14 -10.54 11.17
N ALA A 32 3.51 -10.09 10.08
CA ALA A 32 2.22 -10.63 9.62
C ALA A 32 2.33 -12.11 9.20
N ARG A 33 3.44 -12.51 8.57
CA ARG A 33 3.72 -13.93 8.25
C ARG A 33 3.88 -14.75 9.53
N GLN A 34 4.63 -14.24 10.52
CA GLN A 34 4.80 -14.90 11.82
C GLN A 34 3.47 -15.07 12.57
N ALA A 35 2.53 -14.15 12.39
CA ALA A 35 1.16 -14.25 12.90
C ALA A 35 0.26 -15.24 12.12
N GLY A 36 0.79 -15.96 11.13
CA GLY A 36 0.05 -16.97 10.36
C GLY A 36 -0.77 -16.40 9.20
N HIS A 37 -0.47 -15.19 8.72
CA HIS A 37 -1.11 -14.64 7.53
C HIS A 37 -0.36 -15.00 6.24
N ALA A 38 -1.10 -15.14 5.14
CA ALA A 38 -0.52 -15.24 3.81
C ALA A 38 -0.24 -13.82 3.31
N VAL A 39 1.03 -13.47 3.09
CA VAL A 39 1.44 -12.09 2.82
C VAL A 39 2.15 -11.97 1.48
N GLN A 40 1.66 -11.05 0.65
CA GLN A 40 2.33 -10.60 -0.57
C GLN A 40 2.79 -9.15 -0.43
N LEU A 41 3.92 -8.83 -1.05
CA LEU A 41 4.48 -7.49 -1.14
C LEU A 41 4.42 -7.05 -2.60
N LEU A 42 4.04 -5.78 -2.82
CA LEU A 42 4.11 -5.14 -4.12
C LEU A 42 4.82 -3.80 -3.98
N ASP A 43 5.89 -3.61 -4.74
CA ASP A 43 6.62 -2.35 -4.80
C ASP A 43 6.34 -1.64 -6.12
N LEU A 44 5.57 -0.56 -6.08
CA LEU A 44 5.22 0.24 -7.25
C LEU A 44 6.37 1.15 -7.74
N GLN A 45 7.53 1.15 -7.07
CA GLN A 45 8.76 1.70 -7.64
C GLN A 45 9.28 0.84 -8.81
N THR A 46 8.87 -0.43 -8.88
CA THR A 46 9.32 -1.39 -9.91
C THR A 46 8.17 -2.08 -10.64
N ALA A 47 6.98 -2.13 -10.04
CA ALA A 47 5.75 -2.62 -10.63
C ALA A 47 4.87 -1.46 -11.15
N ARG A 48 3.80 -1.81 -11.85
CA ARG A 48 2.81 -0.84 -12.36
C ARG A 48 1.49 -0.99 -11.60
N HIS A 49 0.64 0.04 -11.62
CA HIS A 49 -0.72 -0.06 -11.07
C HIS A 49 -1.54 -1.20 -11.69
N ALA A 50 -1.30 -1.55 -12.96
CA ALA A 50 -1.93 -2.72 -13.58
C ALA A 50 -1.59 -4.03 -12.86
N ASP A 51 -0.37 -4.17 -12.32
CA ASP A 51 0.05 -5.34 -11.55
C ASP A 51 -0.64 -5.36 -10.17
N TYR A 52 -0.85 -4.20 -9.58
CA TYR A 52 -1.66 -4.06 -8.36
C TYR A 52 -3.10 -4.54 -8.58
N PHE A 53 -3.77 -4.02 -9.60
CA PHE A 53 -5.16 -4.40 -9.88
C PHE A 53 -5.30 -5.88 -10.22
N ARG A 54 -4.35 -6.44 -10.99
CA ARG A 54 -4.30 -7.89 -11.25
C ARG A 54 -4.17 -8.69 -9.95
N LEU A 55 -3.36 -8.25 -8.98
CA LEU A 55 -3.29 -8.91 -7.67
C LEU A 55 -4.60 -8.81 -6.90
N LEU A 56 -5.32 -7.69 -6.97
CA LEU A 56 -6.65 -7.58 -6.36
C LEU A 56 -7.63 -8.60 -6.96
N ASP A 57 -7.62 -8.73 -8.28
CA ASP A 57 -8.55 -9.60 -9.01
C ASP A 57 -8.21 -11.09 -8.83
N ASP A 58 -6.94 -11.47 -8.95
CA ASP A 58 -6.48 -12.86 -8.91
C ASP A 58 -6.31 -13.39 -7.48
N TRP A 59 -5.67 -12.62 -6.60
CA TRP A 59 -5.30 -13.07 -5.26
C TRP A 59 -6.34 -12.69 -4.21
N ARG A 60 -7.16 -11.67 -4.49
CA ARG A 60 -8.28 -11.23 -3.65
C ARG A 60 -7.88 -11.07 -2.19
N PRO A 61 -7.00 -10.11 -1.84
CA PRO A 61 -6.63 -9.83 -0.46
C PRO A 61 -7.86 -9.59 0.41
N GLU A 62 -7.78 -10.02 1.66
CA GLU A 62 -8.73 -9.66 2.71
C GLU A 62 -8.31 -8.37 3.42
N ALA A 63 -7.02 -8.02 3.34
CA ALA A 63 -6.51 -6.74 3.80
C ALA A 63 -5.46 -6.17 2.85
N VAL A 64 -5.47 -4.86 2.63
CA VAL A 64 -4.44 -4.10 1.90
C VAL A 64 -3.83 -3.04 2.81
N GLY A 65 -2.51 -3.07 2.95
CA GLY A 65 -1.74 -2.09 3.72
C GLY A 65 -0.84 -1.26 2.81
N PHE A 66 -0.88 0.07 2.95
CA PHE A 66 0.01 0.97 2.20
C PHE A 66 1.12 1.56 3.07
N SER A 67 2.36 1.55 2.57
CA SER A 67 3.51 2.20 3.20
C SER A 67 3.63 3.67 2.73
N LEU A 68 2.95 4.58 3.44
CA LEU A 68 2.96 6.01 3.19
C LEU A 68 4.09 6.71 3.94
N ASN A 69 5.31 6.59 3.40
CA ASN A 69 6.49 7.28 3.91
C ASN A 69 6.63 8.70 3.38
N TYR A 70 5.98 9.10 2.29
CA TYR A 70 6.07 10.47 1.78
C TYR A 70 4.68 11.05 1.55
N LEU A 71 4.46 12.29 2.02
CA LEU A 71 3.18 12.98 1.87
C LEU A 71 2.78 13.14 0.38
N ALA A 72 3.76 13.23 -0.51
CA ALA A 72 3.53 13.33 -1.95
C ALA A 72 2.88 12.07 -2.56
N ASN A 73 2.94 10.92 -1.90
CA ASN A 73 2.24 9.70 -2.34
C ASN A 73 0.79 9.60 -1.84
N ILE A 74 0.30 10.54 -1.02
CA ILE A 74 -1.06 10.48 -0.49
C ILE A 74 -2.12 10.40 -1.60
N PRO A 75 -2.09 11.25 -2.66
CA PRO A 75 -3.11 11.18 -3.72
C PRO A 75 -3.14 9.81 -4.41
N GLU A 76 -1.97 9.27 -4.77
CA GLU A 76 -1.86 7.93 -5.37
C GLU A 76 -2.47 6.85 -4.46
N VAL A 77 -2.14 6.87 -3.16
CA VAL A 77 -2.66 5.85 -2.23
C VAL A 77 -4.16 5.99 -2.01
N LEU A 78 -4.70 7.22 -1.98
CA LEU A 78 -6.14 7.45 -1.91
C LEU A 78 -6.86 6.88 -3.15
N ASP A 79 -6.35 7.14 -4.35
CA ASP A 79 -6.91 6.59 -5.59
C ASP A 79 -6.90 5.06 -5.57
N LEU A 80 -5.78 4.44 -5.18
CA LEU A 80 -5.67 2.99 -5.05
C LEU A 80 -6.62 2.42 -3.98
N ALA A 81 -6.78 3.11 -2.85
CA ALA A 81 -7.67 2.68 -1.76
C ALA A 81 -9.15 2.74 -2.19
N ILE A 82 -9.57 3.81 -2.87
CA ILE A 82 -10.92 3.96 -3.41
C ILE A 82 -11.22 2.85 -4.41
N GLU A 83 -10.31 2.61 -5.37
CA GLU A 83 -10.48 1.55 -6.36
C GLU A 83 -10.46 0.15 -5.74
N THR A 84 -9.68 -0.07 -4.68
CA THR A 84 -9.71 -1.31 -3.91
C THR A 84 -11.07 -1.53 -3.27
N ARG A 85 -11.66 -0.49 -2.68
CA ARG A 85 -12.98 -0.56 -2.05
C ARG A 85 -14.07 -0.85 -3.09
N HIS A 86 -13.96 -0.29 -4.30
CA HIS A 86 -14.88 -0.59 -5.40
C HIS A 86 -14.81 -2.07 -5.83
N ARG A 87 -13.61 -2.65 -5.94
CA ARG A 87 -13.40 -4.04 -6.39
C ARG A 87 -13.63 -5.08 -5.29
N LEU A 88 -13.20 -4.77 -4.08
CA LEU A 88 -13.22 -5.64 -2.90
C LEU A 88 -13.84 -4.89 -1.71
N PRO A 89 -15.18 -4.74 -1.64
CA PRO A 89 -15.84 -3.92 -0.61
C PRO A 89 -15.63 -4.38 0.83
N GLN A 90 -15.28 -5.66 1.01
CA GLN A 90 -15.01 -6.28 2.31
C GLN A 90 -13.52 -6.26 2.69
N CYS A 91 -12.65 -5.75 1.82
CA CYS A 91 -11.22 -5.68 2.09
C CYS A 91 -10.94 -4.63 3.15
N PHE A 92 -10.21 -5.01 4.20
CA PHE A 92 -9.75 -4.08 5.21
C PHE A 92 -8.56 -3.27 4.66
N ILE A 93 -8.72 -1.95 4.55
CA ILE A 93 -7.68 -1.07 4.02
C ILE A 93 -7.07 -0.28 5.17
N PHE A 94 -5.73 -0.25 5.22
CA PHE A 94 -4.98 0.50 6.22
C PHE A 94 -3.72 1.12 5.62
N ALA A 95 -3.18 2.13 6.30
CA ALA A 95 -1.93 2.76 5.91
C ALA A 95 -1.04 3.00 7.13
N GLY A 96 0.26 2.94 6.92
CA GLY A 96 1.30 3.17 7.92
C GLY A 96 2.51 3.84 7.30
N GLY A 97 3.42 4.34 8.13
CA GLY A 97 4.61 5.09 7.69
C GLY A 97 4.69 6.43 8.40
N HIS A 98 5.90 7.00 8.50
CA HIS A 98 6.11 8.16 9.35
C HIS A 98 5.22 9.35 8.95
N SER A 99 4.96 9.53 7.66
CA SER A 99 4.25 10.70 7.15
C SER A 99 2.77 10.59 7.43
N VAL A 100 2.19 9.40 7.22
CA VAL A 100 0.78 9.14 7.54
C VAL A 100 0.50 9.38 9.02
N SER A 101 1.47 9.11 9.91
CA SER A 101 1.29 9.30 11.35
C SER A 101 1.10 10.76 11.76
N PHE A 102 1.54 11.72 10.96
CA PHE A 102 1.35 13.16 11.25
C PHE A 102 0.02 13.73 10.74
N VAL A 103 -0.57 13.11 9.71
CA VAL A 103 -1.77 13.63 9.00
C VAL A 103 -2.87 12.58 8.82
N GLY A 104 -2.91 11.59 9.73
CA GLY A 104 -3.78 10.44 9.59
C GLY A 104 -5.27 10.79 9.56
N ARG A 105 -5.66 11.83 10.29
CA ARG A 105 -7.07 12.28 10.33
C ARG A 105 -7.51 12.85 8.99
N GLU A 106 -6.70 13.72 8.41
CA GLU A 106 -6.96 14.36 7.13
C GLU A 106 -7.03 13.33 5.99
N ILE A 107 -6.18 12.29 6.05
CA ILE A 107 -6.22 11.19 5.08
C ILE A 107 -7.51 10.38 5.18
N ILE A 108 -7.96 10.06 6.40
CA ILE A 108 -9.23 9.34 6.60
C ILE A 108 -10.41 10.18 6.10
N GLU A 109 -10.43 11.50 6.39
CA GLU A 109 -11.47 12.42 5.90
C GLU A 109 -11.53 12.47 4.36
N HIS A 110 -10.39 12.38 3.67
CA HIS A 110 -10.35 12.35 2.20
C HIS A 110 -10.65 10.99 1.57
N ALA A 111 -10.54 9.90 2.32
CA ALA A 111 -10.74 8.54 1.79
C ALA A 111 -12.22 8.19 1.55
N GLY A 112 -13.16 8.97 2.09
CA GLY A 112 -14.60 8.74 1.97
C GLY A 112 -15.13 7.75 3.01
#